data_AF-A0A7G3A8E4-F1
#
_entry.id   AF-A0A7G3A8E4-F1
#
_cell.length_a   1.000
_cell.length_b   1.000
_cell.length_c   1.000
_cell.angle_alpha   90.00
_cell.angle_beta   90.00
_cell.angle_gamma   90.00
#
_symmetry.space_group_name_H-M   'P 1'
#
loop_
_entity.id
_entity.type
_entity.pdbx_description
1 polymer ?
#
loop_
_entity_poly.entity_id
_entity_poly.type
_entity_poly.pdbx_seq_one_letter_code
_entity_poly.pdbx_strand_id
1 'polypeptide(L)'
;MPHEPKRERKGAQVSFQAKWEGKHTGVSIKGVSLLQAPLSPCPIPDISDDELVSISVRDLNRTLKLRGLTREEIVRMKQRRRTLKNRGYAASCRIKRIEQKDELETEKSQEWNDLEVMKDNNRKIREDIETWKSKFEALRKFAIAQKIPLPPELDSI
;
A
#
# COMPACT_ATOMS: atom_id res chain seq x y z
N MET A 1 -13.46 1.60 28.26
CA MET A 1 -12.51 2.15 27.27
C MET A 1 -11.67 0.99 26.75
N PRO A 2 -11.97 0.40 25.59
CA PRO A 2 -11.15 -0.68 25.07
C PRO A 2 -9.86 -0.09 24.49
N HIS A 3 -8.74 -0.64 24.93
CA HIS A 3 -7.39 -0.23 24.60
C HIS A 3 -7.05 -0.70 23.18
N GLU A 4 -6.88 0.22 22.23
CA GLU A 4 -6.41 -0.10 20.88
C GLU A 4 -5.03 -0.79 20.94
N PRO A 5 -4.81 -1.88 20.17
CA PRO A 5 -3.49 -2.45 20.04
C PRO A 5 -2.64 -1.55 19.15
N LYS A 6 -1.47 -1.14 19.68
CA LYS A 6 -0.45 -0.39 18.94
C LYS A 6 -0.11 -1.17 17.66
N ARG A 7 -0.41 -0.60 16.49
CA ARG A 7 0.05 -1.10 15.19
C ARG A 7 1.57 -1.14 15.18
N GLU A 8 2.12 -2.31 15.44
CA GLU A 8 3.54 -2.60 15.31
C GLU A 8 3.89 -2.53 13.82
N ARG A 9 4.51 -1.42 13.41
CA ARG A 9 5.10 -1.29 12.07
C ARG A 9 6.25 -2.28 12.00
N LYS A 10 5.97 -3.52 11.61
CA LYS A 10 6.99 -4.46 11.14
C LYS A 10 7.69 -3.78 9.99
N GLY A 11 8.91 -3.29 10.25
CA GLY A 11 9.81 -2.80 9.21
C GLY A 11 10.12 -3.98 8.31
N ALA A 12 9.31 -4.18 7.28
CA ALA A 12 9.64 -5.08 6.21
C ALA A 12 10.98 -4.59 5.65
N GLN A 13 12.04 -5.39 5.85
CA GLN A 13 13.22 -5.34 5.02
C GLN A 13 12.74 -5.69 3.60
N VAL A 14 12.20 -4.70 2.90
CA VAL A 14 11.90 -4.82 1.49
C VAL A 14 13.25 -4.84 0.79
N SER A 15 13.60 -6.01 0.30
CA SER A 15 14.81 -6.32 -0.43
C SER A 15 15.06 -5.26 -1.52
N PHE A 16 16.28 -4.72 -1.49
CA PHE A 16 16.76 -3.67 -2.38
C PHE A 16 17.08 -4.25 -3.76
N GLN A 17 16.06 -4.69 -4.50
CA GLN A 17 16.31 -5.22 -5.85
C GLN A 17 15.10 -5.00 -6.78
N ALA A 18 14.90 -3.76 -7.20
CA ALA A 18 14.05 -3.46 -8.34
C ALA A 18 14.90 -3.51 -9.61
N LYS A 19 14.69 -4.56 -10.41
CA LYS A 19 15.20 -4.70 -11.78
C LYS A 19 14.82 -3.48 -12.61
N TRP A 20 15.83 -2.83 -13.18
CA TRP A 20 15.67 -1.85 -14.25
C TRP A 20 15.42 -2.60 -15.56
N GLU A 21 14.15 -2.77 -15.94
CA GLU A 21 13.80 -3.12 -17.32
C GLU A 21 13.14 -1.90 -17.96
N GLY A 22 13.86 -1.30 -18.92
CA GLY A 22 13.50 -0.05 -19.56
C GLY A 22 12.30 -0.19 -20.49
N LYS A 23 11.34 0.73 -20.34
CA LYS A 23 10.39 1.09 -21.40
C LYS A 23 10.25 2.61 -21.42
N HIS A 24 10.95 3.24 -22.36
CA HIS A 24 10.80 4.65 -22.68
C HIS A 24 9.61 4.81 -23.64
N THR A 25 8.52 5.42 -23.18
CA THR A 25 7.52 6.04 -24.05
C THR A 25 7.75 7.54 -24.03
N GLY A 26 8.06 8.11 -25.19
CA GLY A 26 8.39 9.52 -25.35
C GLY A 26 7.17 10.42 -25.25
N VAL A 27 7.29 11.50 -24.50
CA VAL A 27 6.43 12.68 -24.61
C VAL A 27 7.34 13.90 -24.71
N SER A 28 7.25 14.61 -25.84
CA SER A 28 8.01 15.82 -26.13
C SER A 28 7.27 17.03 -25.58
N ILE A 29 7.88 17.76 -24.65
CA ILE A 29 7.44 19.09 -24.24
C ILE A 29 8.59 20.05 -24.56
N LYS A 30 8.32 21.00 -25.47
CA LYS A 30 9.27 22.04 -25.88
C LYS A 30 9.26 23.18 -24.86
N GLY A 31 10.47 23.62 -24.49
CA GLY A 31 10.77 25.03 -24.21
C GLY A 31 10.63 25.51 -22.77
N VAL A 32 11.64 25.28 -21.94
CA VAL A 32 12.12 26.25 -20.93
C VAL A 32 13.64 26.10 -20.84
N SER A 33 14.37 27.18 -21.12
CA SER A 33 15.83 27.25 -21.07
C SER A 33 16.33 27.28 -19.63
N LEU A 34 16.85 26.14 -19.15
CA LEU A 34 17.87 26.13 -18.10
C LEU A 34 19.23 25.91 -18.76
N LEU A 35 20.22 26.70 -18.34
CA LEU A 35 21.64 26.51 -18.63
C LEU A 35 22.04 25.07 -18.33
N GLN A 36 22.08 24.23 -19.35
CA GLN A 36 22.46 22.83 -19.25
C GLN A 36 23.80 22.67 -19.97
N ALA A 37 24.87 22.67 -19.16
CA ALA A 37 26.19 22.23 -19.62
C ALA A 37 26.07 20.87 -20.31
N PRO A 38 26.85 20.59 -21.37
CA PRO A 38 26.71 19.37 -22.13
C PRO A 38 27.01 18.16 -21.24
N LEU A 39 25.96 17.39 -20.93
CA LEU A 39 26.05 16.07 -20.34
C LEU A 39 26.57 15.11 -21.42
N SER A 40 27.87 15.15 -21.66
CA SER A 40 28.60 14.08 -22.32
C SER A 40 29.76 13.71 -21.39
N PRO A 41 29.72 12.54 -20.73
CA PRO A 41 30.76 12.14 -19.80
C PRO A 41 32.05 11.88 -20.59
N CYS A 42 33.16 12.50 -20.21
CA CYS A 42 34.45 11.84 -20.42
C CYS A 42 34.35 10.49 -19.68
N PRO A 43 34.55 9.35 -20.35
CA PRO A 43 34.53 8.06 -19.68
C PRO A 43 35.64 8.06 -18.63
N ILE A 44 35.27 8.10 -17.35
CA ILE A 44 36.20 7.66 -16.29
C ILE A 44 36.21 6.14 -16.41
N PRO A 45 37.34 5.49 -16.70
CA PRO A 45 37.36 4.07 -17.02
C PRO A 45 36.88 3.20 -15.85
N ASP A 46 36.02 2.22 -16.18
CA ASP A 46 35.82 0.97 -15.45
C ASP A 46 34.97 0.97 -14.17
N ILE A 47 33.94 1.82 -14.03
CA ILE A 47 32.85 1.57 -13.05
C ILE A 47 31.51 1.72 -13.77
N SER A 48 30.72 0.65 -13.82
CA SER A 48 29.37 0.68 -14.41
C SER A 48 28.41 1.46 -13.52
N ASP A 49 27.29 1.93 -14.08
CA ASP A 49 26.25 2.61 -13.28
C ASP A 49 25.71 1.70 -12.16
N ASP A 50 25.53 0.41 -12.44
CA ASP A 50 25.05 -0.60 -11.50
C ASP A 50 26.05 -0.85 -10.36
N GLU A 51 27.33 -0.96 -10.69
CA GLU A 51 28.40 -1.07 -9.69
C GLU A 51 28.48 0.20 -8.84
N LEU A 52 28.35 1.38 -9.47
CA LEU A 52 28.46 2.67 -8.81
C LEU A 52 27.34 2.90 -7.77
N VAL A 53 26.12 2.43 -8.04
CA VAL A 53 25.01 2.54 -7.08
C VAL A 53 25.09 1.51 -5.97
N SER A 54 25.60 0.29 -6.26
CA SER A 54 25.62 -0.86 -5.36
C SER A 54 26.80 -0.87 -4.39
N ILE A 55 28.00 -0.46 -4.81
CA ILE A 55 29.20 -0.43 -3.96
C ILE A 55 28.96 0.40 -2.68
N SER A 56 29.55 0.07 -1.54
CA SER A 56 29.39 0.89 -0.33
C SER A 56 30.06 2.26 -0.50
N VAL A 57 29.68 3.26 0.31
CA VAL A 57 30.36 4.58 0.29
C VAL A 57 31.83 4.44 0.69
N ARG A 58 32.13 3.52 1.63
CA ARG A 58 33.49 3.25 2.08
C ARG A 58 34.35 2.68 0.95
N ASP A 59 33.83 1.66 0.28
CA ASP A 59 34.54 0.96 -0.79
C ASP A 59 34.65 1.84 -2.04
N LEU A 60 33.62 2.64 -2.35
CA LEU A 60 33.71 3.65 -3.40
C LEU A 60 34.88 4.60 -3.15
N ASN A 61 34.96 5.19 -1.96
CA ASN A 61 36.04 6.13 -1.63
C ASN A 61 37.42 5.45 -1.68
N ARG A 62 37.53 4.18 -1.26
CA ARG A 62 38.77 3.40 -1.35
C ARG A 62 39.17 3.16 -2.80
N THR A 63 38.26 2.64 -3.63
CA THR A 63 38.50 2.33 -5.04
C THR A 63 38.90 3.57 -5.83
N LEU A 64 38.19 4.69 -5.65
CA LEU A 64 38.51 5.93 -6.36
C LEU A 64 39.90 6.49 -5.98
N LYS A 65 40.32 6.37 -4.72
CA LYS A 65 41.66 6.77 -4.27
C LYS A 65 42.76 5.84 -4.78
N LEU A 66 42.55 4.53 -4.70
CA LEU A 66 43.54 3.53 -5.16
C LEU A 66 43.79 3.60 -6.67
N ARG A 67 42.76 3.98 -7.44
CA ARG A 67 42.88 4.23 -8.88
C ARG A 67 43.57 5.57 -9.22
N GLY A 68 43.97 6.36 -8.22
CA GLY A 68 44.71 7.61 -8.44
C GLY A 68 43.89 8.75 -9.03
N LEU A 69 42.55 8.73 -8.89
CA LEU A 69 41.70 9.79 -9.43
C LEU A 69 41.97 11.12 -8.71
N THR A 70 41.90 12.20 -9.49
CA THR A 70 41.96 13.57 -8.99
C THR A 70 40.76 13.89 -8.10
N ARG A 71 40.88 14.95 -7.27
CA ARG A 71 39.81 15.39 -6.38
C ARG A 71 38.54 15.72 -7.18
N GLU A 72 38.69 16.36 -8.33
CA GLU A 72 37.63 16.77 -9.23
C GLU A 72 36.90 15.56 -9.83
N GLU A 73 37.63 14.52 -10.22
CA GLU A 73 37.06 13.25 -10.69
C GLU A 73 36.29 12.51 -9.61
N ILE A 74 36.82 12.47 -8.39
CA ILE A 74 36.14 11.87 -7.24
C ILE A 74 34.80 12.58 -6.97
N VAL A 75 34.79 13.91 -7.02
CA VAL A 75 33.56 14.70 -6.86
C VAL A 75 32.57 14.40 -7.98
N ARG A 76 33.01 14.34 -9.24
CA ARG A 76 32.15 13.96 -10.39
C ARG A 76 31.55 12.56 -10.21
N MET A 77 32.32 11.58 -9.77
CA MET A 77 31.83 10.22 -9.52
C MET A 77 30.80 10.16 -8.39
N LYS A 78 31.01 10.92 -7.31
CA LYS A 78 30.03 11.06 -6.22
C LYS A 78 28.73 11.71 -6.69
N GLN A 79 28.83 12.74 -7.54
CA GLN A 79 27.66 13.40 -8.11
C GLN A 79 26.89 12.49 -9.06
N ARG A 80 27.59 11.74 -9.92
CA ARG A 80 26.98 10.71 -10.79
C ARG A 80 26.24 9.68 -9.95
N ARG A 81 26.88 9.14 -8.90
CA ARG A 81 26.22 8.22 -7.97
C ARG A 81 24.97 8.81 -7.33
N ARG A 82 25.03 10.05 -6.84
CA ARG A 82 23.87 10.72 -6.21
C ARG A 82 22.71 10.82 -7.19
N THR A 83 22.99 11.19 -8.44
CA THR A 83 21.99 11.30 -9.51
C THR A 83 21.33 9.95 -9.79
N LEU A 84 22.13 8.88 -9.92
CA LEU A 84 21.60 7.53 -10.15
C LEU A 84 20.76 7.01 -8.97
N LYS A 85 21.23 7.18 -7.73
CA LYS A 85 20.45 6.77 -6.55
C LYS A 85 19.15 7.56 -6.43
N ASN A 86 19.17 8.87 -6.70
CA ASN A 86 17.96 9.70 -6.71
C ASN A 86 16.95 9.25 -7.77
N ARG A 87 17.43 8.81 -8.94
CA ARG A 87 16.58 8.21 -9.97
C ARG A 87 15.89 6.95 -9.44
N GLY A 88 16.63 6.07 -8.77
CA GLY A 88 16.07 4.88 -8.10
C GLY A 88 15.05 5.25 -7.02
N TYR A 89 15.35 6.23 -6.18
CA TYR A 89 14.44 6.70 -5.14
C TYR A 89 13.13 7.27 -5.69
N ALA A 90 13.17 7.99 -6.81
CA ALA A 90 11.96 8.48 -7.48
C ALA A 90 11.08 7.33 -7.98
N ALA A 91 11.68 6.30 -8.59
CA ALA A 91 10.95 5.11 -9.04
C ALA A 91 10.34 4.35 -7.85
N SER A 92 11.13 4.07 -6.81
CA SER A 92 10.63 3.41 -5.59
C SER A 92 9.54 4.22 -4.87
N CYS A 93 9.64 5.56 -4.88
CA CYS A 93 8.60 6.42 -4.33
C CYS A 93 7.27 6.27 -5.09
N ARG A 94 7.34 6.22 -6.43
CA ARG A 94 6.15 5.98 -7.26
C ARG A 94 5.55 4.60 -6.99
N ILE A 95 6.36 3.56 -6.93
CA ILE A 95 5.91 2.18 -6.65
C ILE A 95 5.21 2.12 -5.30
N LYS A 96 5.86 2.59 -4.22
CA LYS A 96 5.27 2.60 -2.87
C LYS A 96 3.94 3.36 -2.80
N ARG A 97 3.82 4.45 -3.55
CA ARG A 97 2.56 5.23 -3.61
C ARG A 97 1.44 4.44 -4.27
N ILE A 98 1.75 3.72 -5.35
CA ILE A 98 0.79 2.88 -6.06
C ILE A 98 0.39 1.70 -5.17
N GLU A 99 1.35 0.99 -4.59
CA GLU A 99 1.10 -0.10 -3.64
C GLU A 99 0.20 0.35 -2.48
N GLN A 100 0.52 1.49 -1.85
CA GLN A 100 -0.30 2.03 -0.77
C GLN A 100 -1.73 2.39 -1.22
N LYS A 101 -1.89 2.90 -2.44
CA LYS A 101 -3.21 3.19 -3.00
C LYS A 101 -4.01 1.91 -3.21
N ASP A 102 -3.38 0.89 -3.79
CA ASP A 102 -4.01 -0.38 -4.13
C ASP A 102 -4.39 -1.16 -2.85
N GLU A 103 -3.56 -1.10 -1.81
CA GLU A 103 -3.87 -1.63 -0.47
C GLU A 103 -5.14 -0.98 0.11
N LEU A 104 -5.22 0.36 0.08
CA LEU A 104 -6.39 1.09 0.57
C LEU A 104 -7.65 0.82 -0.26
N GLU A 105 -7.52 0.66 -1.58
CA GLU A 105 -8.65 0.30 -2.45
C GLU A 105 -9.16 -1.12 -2.19
N THR A 106 -8.26 -2.03 -1.85
CA THR A 106 -8.60 -3.40 -1.42
C THR A 106 -9.30 -3.40 -0.07
N GLU A 107 -8.77 -2.69 0.93
CA GLU A 107 -9.36 -2.58 2.27
C GLU A 107 -10.77 -1.97 2.20
N LYS A 108 -10.93 -0.86 1.47
CA LYS A 108 -12.24 -0.25 1.23
C LYS A 108 -13.25 -1.21 0.60
N SER A 109 -12.81 -1.99 -0.40
CA SER A 109 -13.69 -2.94 -1.09
C SER A 109 -14.11 -4.08 -0.17
N GLN A 110 -13.20 -4.56 0.67
CA GLN A 110 -13.47 -5.58 1.68
C GLN A 110 -14.47 -5.08 2.73
N GLU A 111 -14.24 -3.90 3.30
CA GLU A 111 -15.14 -3.28 4.29
C GLU A 111 -16.55 -3.08 3.72
N TRP A 112 -16.64 -2.67 2.45
CA TRP A 112 -17.94 -2.49 1.78
C TRP A 112 -18.68 -3.82 1.62
N ASN A 113 -17.99 -4.88 1.23
CA ASN A 113 -18.57 -6.22 1.12
C ASN A 113 -19.05 -6.73 2.49
N ASP A 114 -18.24 -6.58 3.53
CA ASP A 114 -18.60 -7.01 4.89
C ASP A 114 -19.83 -6.25 5.42
N LEU A 115 -19.92 -4.96 5.12
CA LEU A 115 -21.08 -4.14 5.46
C LEU A 115 -22.35 -4.62 4.75
N GLU A 116 -22.26 -5.01 3.48
CA GLU A 116 -23.41 -5.50 2.72
C GLU A 116 -23.87 -6.87 3.22
N VAL A 117 -22.93 -7.78 3.49
CA VAL A 117 -23.23 -9.08 4.13
C VAL A 117 -23.90 -8.87 5.49
N MET A 118 -23.41 -7.94 6.30
CA MET A 118 -23.98 -7.62 7.61
C MET A 118 -25.40 -7.06 7.50
N LYS A 119 -25.67 -6.19 6.52
CA LYS A 119 -27.01 -5.66 6.26
C LYS A 119 -27.97 -6.76 5.83
N ASP A 120 -27.53 -7.65 4.94
CA ASP A 120 -28.32 -8.79 4.48
C ASP A 120 -28.67 -9.74 5.63
N ASN A 121 -27.71 -10.05 6.50
CA ASN A 121 -27.94 -10.87 7.67
C ASN A 121 -28.91 -10.21 8.66
N ASN A 122 -28.75 -8.90 8.90
CA ASN A 122 -29.68 -8.15 9.75
C ASN A 122 -31.11 -8.13 9.18
N ARG A 123 -31.25 -8.01 7.85
CA ARG A 123 -32.56 -8.07 7.19
C ARG A 123 -33.20 -9.43 7.40
N LYS A 124 -32.47 -10.53 7.14
CA LYS A 124 -32.96 -11.90 7.35
C LYS A 124 -33.40 -12.14 8.81
N ILE A 125 -32.58 -11.73 9.78
CA ILE A 125 -32.92 -11.87 11.20
C ILE A 125 -34.21 -11.11 11.54
N ARG A 126 -34.41 -9.90 10.99
CA ARG A 126 -35.65 -9.14 11.20
C ARG A 126 -36.87 -9.83 10.59
N GLU A 127 -36.73 -10.39 9.38
CA GLU A 127 -37.78 -11.17 8.72
C GLU A 127 -38.13 -12.45 9.51
N ASP A 128 -37.12 -13.13 10.05
CA ASP A 128 -37.31 -14.31 10.90
C ASP A 128 -38.05 -13.94 12.19
N ILE A 129 -37.65 -12.84 12.85
CA ILE A 129 -38.35 -12.32 14.05
C ILE A 129 -39.81 -12.05 13.74
N GLU A 130 -40.11 -11.36 12.63
CA GLU A 130 -41.48 -11.04 12.24
C GLU A 130 -42.30 -12.31 11.94
N THR A 131 -41.68 -13.26 11.26
CA THR A 131 -42.30 -14.56 10.96
C THR A 131 -42.65 -15.32 12.24
N TRP A 132 -41.72 -15.36 13.20
CA TRP A 132 -41.94 -16.03 14.49
C TRP A 132 -42.98 -15.31 15.34
N LYS A 133 -42.97 -13.98 15.37
CA LYS A 133 -44.01 -13.17 16.04
C LYS A 133 -45.39 -13.45 15.46
N SER A 134 -45.52 -13.45 14.13
CA SER A 134 -46.77 -13.74 13.45
C SER A 134 -47.30 -15.15 13.78
N LYS A 135 -46.43 -16.17 13.77
CA LYS A 135 -46.79 -17.54 14.15
C LYS A 135 -47.22 -17.64 15.62
N PHE A 136 -46.48 -16.99 16.51
CA PHE A 136 -46.79 -16.95 17.93
C PHE A 136 -48.15 -16.30 18.18
N GLU A 137 -48.41 -15.13 17.57
CA GLU A 137 -49.68 -14.42 17.68
C GLU A 137 -50.87 -15.25 17.18
N ALA A 138 -50.71 -15.98 16.07
CA ALA A 138 -51.76 -16.87 15.57
C ALA A 138 -52.09 -17.98 16.57
N LEU A 139 -51.08 -18.63 17.15
CA LEU A 139 -51.25 -19.67 18.16
C LEU A 139 -51.86 -19.11 19.46
N ARG A 140 -51.42 -17.93 19.89
CA ARG A 140 -51.93 -17.24 21.06
C ARG A 140 -53.43 -16.93 20.90
N LYS A 141 -53.83 -16.35 19.77
CA LYS A 141 -55.24 -16.08 19.44
C LYS A 141 -56.09 -17.36 19.45
N PHE A 142 -55.55 -18.46 18.92
CA PHE A 142 -56.21 -19.75 18.94
C PHE A 142 -56.40 -20.28 20.38
N ALA A 143 -55.35 -20.24 21.21
CA ALA A 143 -55.42 -20.68 22.61
C ALA A 143 -56.47 -19.89 23.41
N ILE A 144 -56.49 -18.56 23.26
CA ILE A 144 -57.50 -17.68 23.89
C ILE A 144 -58.91 -18.07 23.44
N ALA A 145 -59.13 -18.28 22.13
CA ALA A 145 -60.43 -18.66 21.59
C ALA A 145 -60.92 -20.02 22.12
N GLN A 146 -60.01 -20.98 22.32
CA GLN A 146 -60.30 -22.30 22.87
C GLN A 146 -60.29 -22.34 24.41
N LYS A 147 -60.11 -21.19 25.09
CA LYS A 147 -59.99 -21.08 26.56
C LYS A 147 -58.88 -21.97 27.14
N ILE A 148 -57.81 -22.16 26.38
CA ILE A 148 -56.62 -22.88 26.85
C ILE A 148 -55.84 -21.89 27.75
N PRO A 149 -55.58 -22.22 29.02
CA PRO A 149 -54.86 -21.33 29.93
C PRO A 149 -53.43 -21.11 29.43
N LEU A 150 -53.05 -19.83 29.28
CA LEU A 150 -51.72 -19.41 28.86
C LEU A 150 -50.89 -19.01 30.10
N PRO A 151 -49.60 -19.38 30.16
CA PRO A 151 -48.68 -18.84 31.15
C PRO A 151 -48.62 -17.31 31.09
N PRO A 152 -48.56 -16.61 32.24
CA PRO A 152 -48.59 -15.15 32.30
C PRO A 152 -47.42 -14.49 31.56
N GLU A 153 -46.28 -15.17 31.41
CA GLU A 153 -45.11 -14.68 30.66
C GLU A 153 -45.39 -14.56 29.15
N LEU A 154 -46.35 -15.32 28.64
CA LEU A 154 -46.74 -15.33 27.23
C LEU A 154 -47.91 -14.39 26.93
N ASP A 155 -48.47 -13.74 27.95
CA ASP A 155 -49.59 -12.82 27.82
C ASP A 155 -49.16 -11.35 27.63
N SER A 156 -47.88 -11.03 27.83
CA SER A 156 -47.37 -9.65 27.87
C SER A 156 -46.25 -9.33 26.87
N ILE A 157 -46.12 -10.10 25.78
CA ILE A 157 -45.16 -9.84 24.68
C ILE A 157 -45.87 -9.17 23.50
#